data_AF-A0AAU3DF24-F1
#
_entry.id   AF-A0AAU3DF24-F1
#
_cell.length_a   1.000
_cell.length_b   1.000
_cell.length_c   1.000
_cell.angle_alpha   90.00
_cell.angle_beta   90.00
_cell.angle_gamma   90.00
#
_symmetry.space_group_name_H-M   'P 1'
#
loop_
_entity.id
_entity.type
_entity.pdbx_description
1 polymer ?
#
loop_
_entity_poly.entity_id
_entity_poly.type
_entity_poly.pdbx_seq_one_letter_code
_entity_poly.pdbx_strand_id
1 'polypeptide(L)'
;MSNARDRLDALVRGLRENPRIELLNHELTDPLTSDRIGELADGLPAGVEEFYREVGSFKLEWRSTEGDGTDRGVVDILPLDRVLGDWSGITWFPSGEQEFRPVVPFDFFTPEACAAFERGEDGTFADTVSYHYFGEELAPTGRTFTEYVDLIIASRGYWYWPKTLCAGYEDSAEVTDFRQNMPRLFPDHDDELFRPR
;
A
#
# COMPACT_ATOMS: atom_id res chain seq x y z
N MET A 1 -22.11 4.48 -4.39
CA MET A 1 -20.85 4.33 -3.64
C MET A 1 -19.87 5.31 -4.25
N SER A 2 -19.06 6.00 -3.43
CA SER A 2 -18.02 6.91 -3.92
C SER A 2 -16.91 6.09 -4.60
N ASN A 3 -16.41 6.53 -5.75
CA ASN A 3 -15.30 5.85 -6.43
C ASN A 3 -13.98 6.02 -5.64
N ALA A 4 -12.92 5.28 -5.98
CA ALA A 4 -11.63 5.32 -5.28
C ALA A 4 -11.00 6.72 -5.33
N ARG A 5 -11.10 7.42 -6.47
CA ARG A 5 -10.55 8.77 -6.64
C ARG A 5 -11.16 9.77 -5.64
N ASP A 6 -12.49 9.81 -5.57
CA ASP A 6 -13.23 10.69 -4.65
C ASP A 6 -12.86 10.41 -3.19
N ARG A 7 -12.63 9.14 -2.84
CA ARG A 7 -12.25 8.70 -1.49
C ARG A 7 -10.82 9.11 -1.15
N LEU A 8 -9.88 8.98 -2.08
CA LEU A 8 -8.50 9.44 -1.93
C LEU A 8 -8.42 10.97 -1.86
N ASP A 9 -9.21 11.69 -2.66
CA ASP A 9 -9.32 13.15 -2.56
C ASP A 9 -9.88 13.59 -1.20
N ALA A 10 -10.84 12.84 -0.64
CA ALA A 10 -11.36 13.08 0.70
C ALA A 10 -10.30 12.82 1.79
N LEU A 11 -9.50 11.75 1.66
CA LEU A 11 -8.34 11.49 2.52
C LEU A 11 -7.37 12.67 2.51
N VAL A 12 -6.95 13.12 1.32
CA VAL A 12 -6.00 14.24 1.17
C VAL A 12 -6.57 15.52 1.79
N ARG A 13 -7.85 15.81 1.57
CA ARG A 13 -8.53 16.95 2.20
C ARG A 13 -8.50 16.86 3.72
N GLY A 14 -8.84 15.69 4.28
CA GLY A 14 -8.81 15.46 5.72
C GLY A 14 -7.42 15.65 6.33
N LEU A 15 -6.36 15.22 5.63
CA LEU A 15 -4.97 15.44 6.06
C LEU A 15 -4.59 16.92 6.05
N ARG A 16 -5.01 17.69 5.04
CA ARG A 16 -4.76 19.16 4.98
C ARG A 16 -5.46 19.93 6.08
N GLU A 17 -6.65 19.49 6.46
CA GLU A 17 -7.47 20.15 7.49
C GLU A 17 -7.04 19.76 8.91
N ASN A 18 -6.24 18.71 9.07
CA ASN A 18 -5.76 18.25 10.37
C ASN A 18 -4.58 19.13 10.85
N PRO A 19 -4.73 19.89 11.96
CA PRO A 19 -3.67 20.78 12.46
C PRO A 19 -2.45 20.05 13.02
N ARG A 20 -2.52 18.71 13.18
CA ARG A 20 -1.40 17.87 13.64
C ARG A 20 -0.55 17.32 12.50
N ILE A 21 -0.91 17.61 11.25
CA ILE A 21 -0.33 16.99 10.06
C ILE A 21 0.19 18.07 9.12
N GLU A 22 1.41 17.87 8.65
CA GLU A 22 1.96 18.58 7.50
C GLU A 22 1.93 17.66 6.29
N LEU A 23 1.11 17.99 5.30
CA LEU A 23 1.07 17.29 4.03
C LEU A 23 2.28 17.74 3.18
N LEU A 24 3.18 16.82 2.88
CA LEU A 24 4.43 17.07 2.15
C LEU A 24 4.25 16.85 0.64
N ASN A 25 3.57 15.76 0.26
CA ASN A 25 3.34 15.41 -1.12
C ASN A 25 1.99 14.73 -1.30
N HIS A 26 1.36 14.93 -2.45
CA HIS A 26 0.23 14.13 -2.92
C HIS A 26 0.14 14.21 -4.45
N GLU A 27 -0.17 13.10 -5.09
CA GLU A 27 -0.33 13.04 -6.55
C GLU A 27 -1.34 11.95 -6.91
N LEU A 28 -2.28 12.27 -7.80
CA LEU A 28 -3.10 11.29 -8.51
C LEU A 28 -2.83 11.48 -10.00
N THR A 29 -2.62 10.39 -10.73
CA THR A 29 -2.46 10.48 -12.19
C THR A 29 -3.81 10.38 -12.90
N ASP A 30 -3.75 10.45 -14.23
CA ASP A 30 -4.94 10.29 -15.05
C ASP A 30 -5.37 8.82 -15.07
N PRO A 31 -6.69 8.54 -15.08
CA PRO A 31 -7.16 7.17 -15.12
C PRO A 31 -6.79 6.48 -16.45
N LEU A 32 -6.55 5.17 -16.39
CA LEU A 32 -6.28 4.35 -17.56
C LEU A 32 -7.58 3.92 -18.25
N THR A 33 -7.53 3.77 -19.58
CA THR A 33 -8.64 3.16 -20.33
C THR A 33 -8.62 1.64 -20.20
N SER A 34 -9.76 0.98 -20.33
CA SER A 34 -9.83 -0.49 -20.35
C SER A 34 -8.93 -1.10 -21.43
N ASP A 35 -8.90 -0.51 -22.62
CA ASP A 35 -8.04 -0.97 -23.71
C ASP A 35 -6.56 -0.93 -23.30
N ARG A 36 -6.13 0.16 -22.64
CA ARG A 36 -4.74 0.28 -22.18
C ARG A 36 -4.40 -0.72 -21.07
N ILE A 37 -5.34 -1.03 -20.18
CA ILE A 37 -5.13 -2.04 -19.14
C ILE A 37 -5.05 -3.43 -19.76
N GLY A 38 -5.93 -3.77 -20.71
CA GLY A 38 -5.90 -5.05 -21.43
C GLY A 38 -4.63 -5.24 -22.29
N GLU A 39 -4.03 -4.16 -22.80
CA GLU A 39 -2.71 -4.21 -23.44
C GLU A 39 -1.58 -4.58 -22.47
N LEU A 40 -1.73 -4.27 -21.18
CA LEU A 40 -0.70 -4.45 -20.15
C LEU A 40 -0.78 -5.83 -19.49
N ALA A 41 -1.98 -6.30 -19.15
CA ALA A 41 -2.18 -7.61 -18.56
C ALA A 41 -3.62 -8.10 -18.67
N ASP A 42 -3.76 -9.42 -18.79
CA ASP A 42 -4.99 -10.15 -18.52
C ASP A 42 -4.93 -10.79 -17.13
N GLY A 43 -6.08 -10.94 -16.46
CA GLY A 43 -6.17 -11.69 -15.21
C GLY A 43 -5.58 -11.00 -13.98
N LEU A 44 -5.66 -9.67 -13.91
CA LEU A 44 -5.29 -8.91 -12.72
C LEU A 44 -6.15 -9.31 -11.50
N PRO A 45 -5.63 -9.17 -10.25
CA PRO A 45 -6.41 -9.38 -9.03
C PRO A 45 -7.68 -8.54 -8.99
N ALA A 46 -8.67 -9.01 -8.23
CA ALA A 46 -9.95 -8.34 -8.12
C ALA A 46 -9.78 -6.87 -7.67
N GLY A 47 -10.46 -5.95 -8.35
CA GLY A 47 -10.45 -4.52 -8.04
C GLY A 47 -9.26 -3.73 -8.58
N VAL A 48 -8.21 -4.37 -9.08
CA VAL A 48 -7.03 -3.68 -9.64
C VAL A 48 -7.42 -2.87 -10.88
N GLU A 49 -8.08 -3.51 -11.86
CA GLU A 49 -8.51 -2.81 -13.08
C GLU A 49 -9.41 -1.61 -12.75
N GLU A 50 -10.38 -1.79 -11.84
CA GLU A 50 -11.30 -0.72 -11.43
C GLU A 50 -10.54 0.47 -10.83
N PHE A 51 -9.61 0.23 -9.90
CA PHE A 51 -8.78 1.28 -9.32
C PHE A 51 -7.98 2.04 -10.38
N TYR A 52 -7.30 1.34 -11.29
CA TYR A 52 -6.49 1.99 -12.32
C TYR A 52 -7.35 2.76 -13.35
N ARG A 53 -8.61 2.34 -13.57
CA ARG A 53 -9.61 3.11 -14.36
C ARG A 53 -10.15 4.35 -13.66
N GLU A 54 -9.89 4.52 -12.37
CA GLU A 54 -10.36 5.67 -11.59
C GLU A 54 -9.22 6.61 -11.17
N VAL A 55 -8.06 6.06 -10.85
CA VAL A 55 -6.97 6.76 -10.14
C VAL A 55 -5.67 6.81 -10.95
N GLY A 56 -5.37 5.79 -11.74
CA GLY A 56 -4.11 5.67 -12.50
C GLY A 56 -2.88 5.35 -11.63
N SER A 57 -2.61 6.15 -10.60
CA SER A 57 -1.57 5.93 -9.58
C SER A 57 -1.81 6.90 -8.43
N PHE A 58 -1.27 6.62 -7.25
CA PHE A 58 -1.47 7.48 -6.09
C PHE A 58 -0.21 7.61 -5.25
N LYS A 59 0.20 8.85 -4.98
CA LYS A 59 1.26 9.17 -4.03
C LYS A 59 0.72 10.02 -2.89
N LEU A 60 1.22 9.76 -1.69
CA LEU A 60 0.93 10.52 -0.49
C LEU A 60 2.18 10.54 0.39
N GLU A 61 2.51 11.71 0.93
CA GLU A 61 3.53 11.85 1.96
C GLU A 61 3.08 12.92 2.96
N TRP A 62 3.12 12.59 4.25
CA TRP A 62 2.86 13.52 5.32
C TRP A 62 3.72 13.21 6.55
N ARG A 63 3.86 14.19 7.43
CA ARG A 63 4.48 14.02 8.76
C ARG A 63 3.66 14.67 9.85
N SER A 64 3.78 14.17 11.07
CA SER A 64 3.21 14.82 12.25
C SER A 64 3.94 16.13 12.54
N THR A 65 3.18 17.16 12.92
CA THR A 65 3.70 18.41 13.48
C THR A 65 3.90 18.34 14.99
N GLU A 66 3.42 17.26 15.62
CA GLU A 66 3.61 16.97 17.04
C GLU A 66 4.81 16.03 17.25
N GLY A 67 5.50 16.14 18.39
CA GLY A 67 6.62 15.26 18.74
C GLY A 67 7.93 15.62 18.05
N ASP A 68 8.75 14.60 17.79
CA ASP A 68 10.05 14.72 17.10
C ASP A 68 9.95 14.57 15.58
N GLY A 69 8.73 14.46 15.04
CA GLY A 69 8.47 14.31 13.60
C GLY A 69 8.75 12.91 13.06
N THR A 70 8.85 11.90 13.93
CA THR A 70 9.02 10.49 13.52
C THR A 70 7.74 9.87 12.96
N ASP A 71 6.58 10.30 13.46
CA ASP A 71 5.28 9.89 12.93
C ASP A 71 5.06 10.46 11.53
N ARG A 72 4.87 9.56 10.56
CA ARG A 72 4.70 9.90 9.14
C ARG A 72 3.82 8.89 8.44
N GLY A 73 3.35 9.25 7.26
CA GLY A 73 2.71 8.31 6.36
C GLY A 73 3.16 8.50 4.93
N VAL A 74 3.29 7.38 4.24
CA VAL A 74 3.76 7.29 2.86
C VAL A 74 2.89 6.26 2.13
N VAL A 75 2.45 6.62 0.93
CA VAL A 75 1.82 5.73 -0.04
C VAL A 75 2.45 6.03 -1.38
N ASP A 76 2.83 5.01 -2.14
CA ASP A 76 3.30 5.12 -3.52
C ASP A 76 2.72 3.96 -4.35
N ILE A 77 1.41 4.01 -4.59
CA ILE A 77 0.77 3.11 -5.55
C ILE A 77 1.26 3.48 -6.94
N LEU A 78 2.07 2.60 -7.51
CA LEU A 78 2.78 2.81 -8.75
C LEU A 78 1.85 2.80 -9.99
N PRO A 79 2.24 3.46 -11.08
CA PRO A 79 1.63 3.23 -12.40
C PRO A 79 1.65 1.75 -12.80
N LEU A 80 0.59 1.27 -13.44
CA LEU A 80 0.39 -0.15 -13.73
C LEU A 80 1.49 -0.77 -14.61
N ASP A 81 2.00 -0.02 -15.59
CA ASP A 81 3.11 -0.45 -16.45
C ASP A 81 4.40 -0.67 -15.66
N ARG A 82 4.62 0.13 -14.60
CA ARG A 82 5.72 -0.07 -13.66
C ARG A 82 5.47 -1.28 -12.78
N VAL A 83 4.27 -1.46 -12.22
CA VAL A 83 3.89 -2.64 -11.42
C VAL A 83 4.20 -3.92 -12.17
N LEU A 84 3.85 -3.98 -13.46
CA LEU A 84 4.03 -5.16 -14.30
C LEU A 84 5.44 -5.28 -14.92
N GLY A 85 6.36 -4.40 -14.54
CA GLY A 85 7.75 -4.39 -15.03
C GLY A 85 8.64 -5.48 -14.43
N ASP A 86 9.94 -5.40 -14.75
CA ASP A 86 10.97 -6.26 -14.15
C ASP A 86 11.45 -5.69 -12.81
N TRP A 87 11.42 -6.52 -11.79
CA TRP A 87 11.80 -6.18 -10.41
C TRP A 87 13.11 -6.84 -9.96
N SER A 88 13.81 -7.50 -10.88
CA SER A 88 15.15 -8.03 -10.67
C SER A 88 16.12 -6.96 -10.18
N GLY A 89 16.80 -7.23 -9.07
CA GLY A 89 17.74 -6.32 -8.42
C GLY A 89 17.08 -5.20 -7.61
N ILE A 90 15.76 -5.20 -7.47
CA ILE A 90 14.99 -4.25 -6.68
C ILE A 90 14.33 -4.96 -5.50
N THR A 91 13.34 -5.81 -5.76
CA THR A 91 12.61 -6.54 -4.69
C THR A 91 13.16 -7.95 -4.44
N TRP A 92 13.92 -8.47 -5.39
CA TRP A 92 14.63 -9.75 -5.30
C TRP A 92 15.98 -9.65 -6.01
N PHE A 93 16.98 -10.40 -5.53
CA PHE A 93 18.34 -10.28 -6.03
C PHE A 93 18.78 -11.56 -6.78
N PRO A 94 19.34 -11.46 -8.00
CA PRO A 94 19.77 -12.64 -8.78
C PRO A 94 20.81 -13.53 -8.12
N SER A 95 21.59 -12.99 -7.18
CA SER A 95 22.56 -13.74 -6.36
C SER A 95 22.04 -14.16 -4.99
N GLY A 96 20.79 -13.80 -4.64
CA GLY A 96 20.16 -14.05 -3.36
C GLY A 96 19.06 -15.12 -3.45
N GLU A 97 18.07 -15.00 -2.57
CA GLU A 97 16.92 -15.90 -2.51
C GLU A 97 16.01 -15.69 -3.73
N GLN A 98 15.93 -16.71 -4.58
CA GLN A 98 15.15 -16.66 -5.81
C GLN A 98 13.65 -16.87 -5.56
N GLU A 99 13.25 -17.14 -4.32
CA GLU A 99 11.86 -17.36 -3.93
C GLU A 99 10.99 -16.10 -4.06
N PHE A 100 11.60 -14.91 -4.01
CA PHE A 100 10.90 -13.64 -4.17
C PHE A 100 10.76 -13.17 -5.63
N ARG A 101 11.26 -13.95 -6.60
CA ARG A 101 11.04 -13.69 -8.04
C ARG A 101 9.58 -13.45 -8.42
N PRO A 102 8.58 -14.13 -7.84
CA PRO A 102 7.19 -13.94 -8.21
C PRO A 102 6.50 -12.75 -7.51
N VAL A 103 7.23 -11.99 -6.69
CA VAL A 103 6.71 -10.81 -5.99
C VAL A 103 6.61 -9.63 -6.95
N VAL A 104 5.41 -9.07 -7.07
CA VAL A 104 5.07 -7.96 -7.96
C VAL A 104 4.63 -6.76 -7.10
N PRO A 105 5.54 -5.84 -6.74
CA PRO A 105 5.23 -4.71 -5.87
C PRO A 105 4.29 -3.72 -6.56
N PHE A 106 3.36 -3.16 -5.78
CA PHE A 106 2.46 -2.11 -6.27
C PHE A 106 2.44 -0.86 -5.40
N ASP A 107 2.75 -0.95 -4.09
CA ASP A 107 2.80 0.20 -3.18
C ASP A 107 4.16 0.28 -2.45
N PHE A 108 4.98 1.29 -2.77
CA PHE A 108 6.29 1.54 -2.16
C PHE A 108 6.22 2.58 -1.03
N PHE A 109 5.74 2.16 0.13
CA PHE A 109 5.71 3.04 1.31
C PHE A 109 7.09 3.26 1.96
N THR A 110 8.11 2.45 1.62
CA THR A 110 9.51 2.65 2.07
C THR A 110 10.52 2.07 1.06
N PRO A 111 11.80 2.52 1.03
CA PRO A 111 12.80 1.97 0.10
C PRO A 111 13.11 0.48 0.24
N GLU A 112 12.87 -0.10 1.41
CA GLU A 112 13.22 -1.48 1.77
C GLU A 112 12.03 -2.45 1.84
N ALA A 113 10.79 -1.96 1.72
CA ALA A 113 9.59 -2.77 1.84
C ALA A 113 8.43 -2.22 1.00
N CYS A 114 7.51 -3.10 0.62
CA CYS A 114 6.34 -2.74 -0.18
C CYS A 114 5.13 -3.60 0.16
N ALA A 115 3.97 -3.21 -0.38
CA ALA A 115 2.88 -4.15 -0.61
C ALA A 115 2.95 -4.67 -2.04
N ALA A 116 2.69 -5.95 -2.19
CA ALA A 116 2.90 -6.68 -3.43
C ALA A 116 1.79 -7.69 -3.69
N PHE A 117 1.63 -8.02 -4.97
CA PHE A 117 0.98 -9.24 -5.39
C PHE A 117 2.01 -10.37 -5.49
N GLU A 118 1.52 -11.60 -5.51
CA GLU A 118 2.32 -12.77 -5.81
C GLU A 118 1.81 -13.41 -7.11
N ARG A 119 2.74 -13.83 -7.97
CA ARG A 119 2.41 -14.50 -9.23
C ARG A 119 2.75 -16.00 -9.12
N GLY A 120 1.80 -16.87 -9.45
CA GLY A 120 2.02 -18.31 -9.55
C GLY A 120 2.93 -18.68 -10.73
N GLU A 121 3.39 -19.93 -10.76
CA GLU A 121 4.22 -20.46 -11.85
C GLU A 121 3.50 -20.43 -13.21
N ASP A 122 2.17 -20.50 -13.22
CA ASP A 122 1.32 -20.40 -14.41
C ASP A 122 1.09 -18.94 -14.87
N GLY A 123 1.66 -17.97 -14.15
CA GLY A 123 1.52 -16.54 -14.43
C GLY A 123 0.28 -15.89 -13.82
N THR A 124 -0.58 -16.64 -13.12
CA THR A 124 -1.77 -16.09 -12.47
C THR A 124 -1.41 -15.34 -11.20
N PHE A 125 -2.15 -14.28 -10.87
CA PHE A 125 -1.95 -13.58 -9.61
C PHE A 125 -2.74 -14.21 -8.47
N ALA A 126 -2.14 -14.26 -7.28
CA ALA A 126 -2.88 -14.44 -6.05
C ALA A 126 -3.83 -13.25 -5.83
N ASP A 127 -5.02 -13.52 -5.30
CA ASP A 127 -6.03 -12.48 -5.03
C ASP A 127 -5.79 -11.75 -3.69
N THR A 128 -4.70 -12.08 -3.00
CA THR A 128 -4.31 -11.49 -1.72
C THR A 128 -3.08 -10.61 -1.87
N VAL A 129 -3.05 -9.52 -1.12
CA VAL A 129 -1.90 -8.63 -0.96
C VAL A 129 -0.96 -9.18 0.12
N SER A 130 0.33 -9.09 -0.14
CA SER A 130 1.39 -9.45 0.80
C SER A 130 2.26 -8.25 1.13
N TYR A 131 2.73 -8.17 2.37
CA TYR A 131 3.82 -7.30 2.78
C TYR A 131 5.14 -7.98 2.41
N HIS A 132 6.05 -7.25 1.77
CA HIS A 132 7.37 -7.76 1.38
C HIS A 132 8.47 -6.86 1.93
N TYR A 133 9.38 -7.41 2.72
CA TYR A 133 10.66 -6.79 3.09
C TYR A 133 11.76 -7.37 2.22
N PHE A 134 12.47 -6.51 1.48
CA PHE A 134 13.18 -6.94 0.28
C PHE A 134 14.29 -7.95 0.57
N GLY A 135 14.12 -9.15 0.01
CA GLY A 135 15.09 -10.23 0.10
C GLY A 135 15.16 -10.92 1.47
N GLU A 136 14.24 -10.63 2.40
CA GLU A 136 14.23 -11.27 3.72
C GLU A 136 12.88 -11.88 4.08
N GLU A 137 11.76 -11.24 3.75
CA GLU A 137 10.46 -11.71 4.23
C GLU A 137 9.30 -11.35 3.33
N LEU A 138 8.37 -12.29 3.18
CA LEU A 138 7.08 -12.12 2.54
C LEU A 138 5.98 -12.64 3.47
N ALA A 139 5.05 -11.77 3.84
CA ALA A 139 3.98 -12.08 4.78
C ALA A 139 2.60 -11.72 4.19
N PRO A 140 1.66 -12.68 4.09
CA PRO A 140 0.34 -12.39 3.57
C PRO A 140 -0.44 -11.49 4.55
N THR A 141 -1.16 -10.51 4.02
CA THR A 141 -2.04 -9.63 4.81
C THR A 141 -3.46 -10.23 4.99
N GLY A 142 -3.78 -11.26 4.20
CA GLY A 142 -5.13 -11.83 4.12
C GLY A 142 -6.18 -10.85 3.58
N ARG A 143 -5.76 -9.79 2.87
CA ARG A 143 -6.62 -8.77 2.26
C ARG A 143 -6.56 -8.82 0.75
N THR A 144 -7.70 -8.58 0.09
CA THR A 144 -7.71 -8.32 -1.35
C THR A 144 -7.18 -6.92 -1.64
N PHE A 145 -6.93 -6.61 -2.92
CA PHE A 145 -6.48 -5.27 -3.31
C PHE A 145 -7.49 -4.17 -2.93
N THR A 146 -8.78 -4.39 -3.14
CA THR A 146 -9.82 -3.42 -2.74
C THR A 146 -9.82 -3.17 -1.24
N GLU A 147 -9.72 -4.24 -0.44
CA GLU A 147 -9.63 -4.11 1.02
C GLU A 147 -8.35 -3.39 1.45
N TYR A 148 -7.24 -3.65 0.76
CA TYR A 148 -5.98 -2.96 1.01
C TYR A 148 -6.10 -1.45 0.76
N VAL A 149 -6.71 -1.02 -0.35
CA VAL A 149 -6.97 0.41 -0.64
C VAL A 149 -7.88 1.04 0.42
N ASP A 150 -8.90 0.33 0.89
CA ASP A 150 -9.76 0.80 1.99
C ASP A 150 -8.94 1.04 3.27
N LEU A 151 -8.00 0.13 3.57
CA LEU A 151 -7.13 0.21 4.73
C LEU A 151 -6.04 1.26 4.59
N ILE A 152 -5.54 1.57 3.39
CA ILE A 152 -4.67 2.73 3.13
C ILE A 152 -5.38 4.02 3.57
N ILE A 153 -6.66 4.17 3.21
CA ILE A 153 -7.44 5.35 3.58
C ILE A 153 -7.64 5.41 5.09
N ALA A 154 -7.98 4.28 5.73
CA ALA A 154 -8.17 4.22 7.17
C ALA A 154 -6.86 4.48 7.95
N SER A 155 -5.73 3.97 7.46
CA SER A 155 -4.40 4.16 8.06
C SER A 155 -3.78 5.52 7.71
N ARG A 156 -4.33 6.22 6.72
CA ARG A 156 -3.71 7.36 6.04
C ARG A 156 -2.30 7.07 5.54
N GLY A 157 -1.99 5.82 5.23
CA GLY A 157 -0.65 5.38 4.82
C GLY A 157 0.39 5.47 5.93
N TYR A 158 0.01 5.43 7.22
CA TYR A 158 0.95 5.51 8.34
C TYR A 158 2.12 4.51 8.19
N TRP A 159 3.32 4.93 8.54
CA TRP A 159 4.54 4.15 8.38
C TRP A 159 4.43 2.70 8.86
N TYR A 160 4.78 1.72 7.99
CA TYR A 160 4.67 0.27 8.26
C TYR A 160 3.29 -0.25 8.68
N TRP A 161 2.20 0.48 8.43
CA TRP A 161 0.85 0.01 8.75
C TRP A 161 0.50 -1.39 8.20
N PRO A 162 1.00 -1.87 7.04
CA PRO A 162 0.66 -3.22 6.55
C PRO A 162 1.10 -4.34 7.49
N LYS A 163 2.15 -4.15 8.31
CA LYS A 163 2.60 -5.13 9.31
C LYS A 163 1.51 -5.45 10.33
N THR A 164 0.58 -4.52 10.59
CA THR A 164 -0.55 -4.74 11.50
C THR A 164 -1.51 -5.84 11.03
N LEU A 165 -1.48 -6.17 9.74
CA LEU A 165 -2.34 -7.19 9.12
C LEU A 165 -1.70 -8.58 9.08
N CYS A 166 -0.40 -8.68 9.33
CA CYS A 166 0.37 -9.90 9.20
C CYS A 166 0.43 -10.65 10.53
N ALA A 167 0.12 -11.94 10.53
CA ALA A 167 0.29 -12.78 11.71
C ALA A 167 1.78 -12.90 12.09
N GLY A 168 2.09 -12.83 13.37
CA GLY A 168 3.46 -12.90 13.90
C GLY A 168 4.15 -11.53 14.08
N TYR A 169 3.52 -10.43 13.66
CA TYR A 169 4.04 -9.07 13.79
C TYR A 169 3.42 -8.26 14.94
N GLU A 170 2.51 -8.86 15.71
CA GLU A 170 1.68 -8.16 16.68
C GLU A 170 2.50 -7.43 17.75
N ASP A 171 3.67 -7.98 18.10
CA ASP A 171 4.60 -7.45 19.10
C ASP A 171 5.76 -6.64 18.49
N SER A 172 5.73 -6.36 17.18
CA SER A 172 6.75 -5.52 16.54
C SER A 172 6.68 -4.06 17.02
N ALA A 173 7.81 -3.37 16.97
CA ALA A 173 7.88 -1.96 17.35
C ALA A 173 6.95 -1.12 16.47
N GLU A 174 6.91 -1.41 15.17
CA GLU A 174 6.09 -0.66 14.22
C GLU A 174 4.59 -0.84 14.46
N VAL A 175 4.13 -2.05 14.81
CA VAL A 175 2.72 -2.29 15.16
C VAL A 175 2.38 -1.60 16.49
N THR A 176 3.30 -1.63 17.46
CA THR A 176 3.14 -0.93 18.74
C THR A 176 3.01 0.58 18.52
N ASP A 177 3.90 1.17 17.72
CA ASP A 177 3.90 2.60 17.41
C ASP A 177 2.64 3.02 16.65
N PHE A 178 2.24 2.25 15.63
CA PHE A 178 0.99 2.48 14.90
C PHE A 178 -0.21 2.56 15.86
N ARG A 179 -0.37 1.55 16.74
CA ARG A 179 -1.50 1.47 17.68
C ARG A 179 -1.50 2.57 18.73
N GLN A 180 -0.32 3.06 19.13
CA GLN A 180 -0.20 4.13 20.11
C GLN A 180 -0.44 5.51 19.49
N ASN A 181 0.05 5.75 18.27
CA ASN A 181 0.09 7.10 17.69
C ASN A 181 -1.09 7.40 16.77
N MET A 182 -1.61 6.42 16.03
CA MET A 182 -2.80 6.60 15.18
C MET A 182 -4.00 7.23 15.91
N PRO A 183 -4.46 6.72 17.08
CA PRO A 183 -5.61 7.32 17.77
C PRO A 183 -5.31 8.70 18.34
N ARG A 184 -4.03 9.05 18.55
CA ARG A 184 -3.61 10.39 18.98
C ARG A 184 -3.67 11.38 17.82
N LEU A 185 -3.24 10.97 16.63
CA LEU A 185 -3.23 11.83 15.44
C LEU A 185 -4.61 11.93 14.77
N PHE A 186 -5.39 10.84 14.83
CA PHE A 186 -6.66 10.66 14.13
C PHE A 186 -7.71 10.08 15.09
N PRO A 187 -8.55 10.93 15.72
CA PRO A 187 -9.53 10.50 16.72
C PRO A 187 -10.61 9.53 16.21
N ASP A 188 -10.77 9.43 14.89
CA ASP A 188 -11.68 8.51 14.20
C ASP A 188 -11.02 7.17 13.84
N HIS A 189 -9.79 6.91 14.32
CA HIS A 189 -9.10 5.64 14.11
C HIS A 189 -9.87 4.45 14.74
N ASP A 190 -9.94 3.36 13.98
CA ASP A 190 -10.52 2.08 14.41
C ASP A 190 -9.48 0.97 14.30
N ASP A 191 -8.93 0.53 15.46
CA ASP A 191 -7.92 -0.53 15.55
C ASP A 191 -8.43 -1.90 15.10
N GLU A 192 -9.74 -2.15 15.17
CA GLU A 192 -10.32 -3.44 14.80
C GLU A 192 -10.11 -3.77 13.30
N LEU A 193 -9.94 -2.74 12.47
CA LEU A 193 -9.61 -2.89 11.04
C LEU A 193 -8.19 -3.44 10.81
N PHE A 194 -7.30 -3.24 11.77
CA PHE A 194 -5.85 -3.49 11.69
C PHE A 194 -5.42 -4.71 12.52
N ARG A 195 -6.13 -5.82 12.29
CA ARG A 195 -5.85 -7.11 12.90
C ARG A 195 -5.60 -8.19 11.84
N PRO A 196 -4.68 -9.14 12.09
CA PRO A 196 -4.53 -10.31 11.25
C PRO A 196 -5.84 -11.11 11.13
N ARG A 197 -6.01 -11.81 10.00
CA ARG A 197 -7.16 -12.71 9.75
C ARG A 197 -6.77 -14.16 9.95
#